data_AF-A0A243WKD7-F1
#
_entry.id   AF-A0A243WKD7-F1
#
_cell.length_a   1.000
_cell.length_b   1.000
_cell.length_c   1.000
_cell.angle_alpha   90.00
_cell.angle_beta   90.00
_cell.angle_gamma   90.00
#
_symmetry.space_group_name_H-M   'P 1'
#
loop_
_entity.id
_entity.type
_entity.pdbx_description
1 polymer ?
#
loop_
_entity_poly.entity_id
_entity_poly.type
_entity_poly.pdbx_seq_one_letter_code
_entity_poly.pdbx_strand_id
1 'polypeptide(L)'
;MVTPTFLTRADATPRSVRPQDEGATRSKHGDSLDNPDAEPAEIALEADSNLGYEHWDEYWRKVHGPKFAYEEPGSTSEPVLRYDQIHRVAGGPSSYFRPPYHAMVTDDQKLVADPYARVPAYQRPRWDGFAYIAYAAEADINRVLKQPQYDKRVVADEQTAFRMVTRSITREYILLPSPTHRDPISLVKIHYRKPELTREAFQERLLNQHAEVVLAQAATHTYVRRYAQLHNIGSTQYDPEGSLMDAISVLSFASMNDVEDFLVSDDYQTIEADEASFTDLAQSEFWTGITYSVINRLLPELATKR
;
A
#
# COMPACT_ATOMS: atom_id res chain seq x y z
N MET A 1 9.31 11.18 -9.69
CA MET A 1 9.00 9.79 -10.09
C MET A 1 8.84 8.96 -8.85
N VAL A 2 7.89 8.03 -8.79
CA VAL A 2 7.70 7.18 -7.61
C VAL A 2 7.66 5.71 -8.02
N THR A 3 8.34 4.83 -7.27
CA THR A 3 8.16 3.39 -7.37
C THR A 3 7.21 2.92 -6.26
N PRO A 4 5.91 2.76 -6.54
CA PRO A 4 4.99 2.18 -5.58
C PRO A 4 5.19 0.66 -5.51
N THR A 5 5.64 0.22 -4.35
CA THR A 5 5.99 -1.17 -4.10
C THR A 5 4.99 -1.76 -3.12
N PHE A 6 4.00 -2.51 -3.61
CA PHE A 6 3.09 -3.25 -2.76
C PHE A 6 3.71 -4.57 -2.33
N LEU A 7 3.43 -4.95 -1.09
CA LEU A 7 4.10 -6.05 -0.42
C LEU A 7 3.06 -6.99 0.19
N THR A 8 3.34 -8.29 0.09
CA THR A 8 2.68 -9.30 0.90
C THR A 8 3.72 -9.97 1.79
N ARG A 9 3.37 -10.22 3.05
CA ARG A 9 4.28 -10.87 3.99
C ARG A 9 4.52 -12.32 3.60
N ALA A 10 5.70 -12.85 3.94
CA ALA A 10 5.92 -14.28 3.97
C ALA A 10 4.89 -14.92 4.92
N ASP A 11 4.04 -15.79 4.40
CA ASP A 11 3.02 -16.52 5.16
C ASP A 11 2.74 -17.88 4.52
N ALA A 12 2.03 -18.73 5.27
CA ALA A 12 1.61 -20.06 4.84
C ALA A 12 0.30 -20.05 4.03
N THR A 13 -0.08 -18.93 3.39
CA THR A 13 -1.28 -18.92 2.55
C THR A 13 -1.03 -19.73 1.27
N PRO A 14 -1.97 -20.57 0.81
CA PRO A 14 -1.82 -21.30 -0.45
C PRO A 14 -1.59 -20.39 -1.65
N ARG A 15 -0.79 -20.85 -2.63
CA ARG A 15 -0.48 -20.10 -3.87
C ARG A 15 -1.71 -19.74 -4.69
N SER A 16 -2.74 -20.58 -4.65
CA SER A 16 -4.04 -20.33 -5.30
C SER A 16 -4.82 -19.16 -4.69
N VAL A 17 -4.50 -18.77 -3.45
CA VAL A 17 -5.15 -17.68 -2.72
C VAL A 17 -4.28 -16.42 -2.70
N ARG A 18 -2.96 -16.58 -2.55
CA ARG A 18 -1.99 -15.49 -2.66
C ARG A 18 -0.83 -15.91 -3.56
N PRO A 19 -0.54 -15.18 -4.65
CA PRO A 19 0.63 -15.48 -5.46
C PRO A 19 1.93 -15.27 -4.67
N GLN A 20 3.02 -15.85 -5.17
CA GLN A 20 4.35 -15.85 -4.58
C GLN A 20 5.36 -15.60 -5.70
N ASP A 21 6.30 -14.69 -5.46
CA ASP A 21 7.38 -14.42 -6.42
C ASP A 21 8.39 -15.58 -6.45
N GLU A 22 9.03 -15.77 -7.60
CA GLU A 22 10.07 -16.79 -7.73
C GLU A 22 11.22 -16.54 -6.75
N GLY A 23 11.58 -17.56 -5.97
CA GLY A 23 12.64 -17.47 -4.96
C GLY A 23 12.29 -16.63 -3.72
N ALA A 24 11.06 -16.09 -3.63
CA ALA A 24 10.57 -15.44 -2.42
C ALA A 24 10.06 -16.48 -1.40
N THR A 25 9.95 -16.05 -0.14
CA THR A 25 9.76 -16.92 1.03
C THR A 25 10.91 -17.93 1.19
N ARG A 26 11.93 -17.56 1.96
CA ARG A 26 13.05 -18.44 2.33
C ARG A 26 12.67 -19.37 3.47
N SER A 27 13.30 -20.55 3.50
CA SER A 27 13.28 -21.45 4.65
C SER A 27 14.26 -20.98 5.73
N LYS A 28 14.13 -21.47 6.97
CA LYS A 28 15.09 -21.23 8.07
C LYS A 28 16.53 -21.67 7.75
N HIS A 29 16.71 -22.46 6.69
CA HIS A 29 18.01 -22.92 6.19
C HIS A 29 18.56 -22.01 5.06
N GLY A 30 17.78 -21.04 4.60
CA GLY A 30 18.14 -20.11 3.52
C GLY A 30 17.76 -20.60 2.12
N ASP A 31 17.12 -21.77 2.02
CA ASP A 31 16.67 -22.33 0.74
C ASP A 31 15.35 -21.69 0.29
N SER A 32 15.02 -21.79 -1.01
CA SER A 32 13.71 -21.36 -1.50
C SER A 32 12.63 -22.30 -0.97
N LEU A 33 11.54 -21.75 -0.42
CA LEU A 33 10.40 -22.53 0.05
C LEU A 33 9.25 -22.47 -0.97
N ASP A 34 9.10 -23.53 -1.76
CA ASP A 34 8.12 -23.54 -2.85
C ASP A 34 6.67 -23.61 -2.34
N ASN A 35 6.39 -24.42 -1.31
CA ASN A 35 5.02 -24.61 -0.82
C ASN A 35 4.94 -24.27 0.68
N PRO A 36 4.97 -22.97 1.06
CA PRO A 36 4.96 -22.56 2.47
C PRO A 36 3.69 -22.97 3.22
N ASP A 37 2.60 -23.25 2.51
CA ASP A 37 1.34 -23.78 3.07
C ASP A 37 1.44 -25.26 3.46
N ALA A 38 2.29 -26.05 2.79
CA ALA A 38 2.56 -27.44 3.15
C ALA A 38 3.62 -27.57 4.25
N GLU A 39 4.55 -26.61 4.32
CA GLU A 39 5.68 -26.61 5.26
C GLU A 39 5.75 -25.28 6.06
N PRO A 40 4.68 -24.89 6.78
CA PRO A 40 4.64 -23.59 7.47
C PRO A 40 5.73 -23.43 8.53
N ALA A 41 6.17 -24.54 9.14
CA ALA A 41 7.23 -24.57 10.15
C ALA A 41 8.63 -24.23 9.58
N GLU A 42 8.78 -24.20 8.26
CA GLU A 42 10.04 -23.88 7.59
C GLU A 42 10.17 -22.40 7.24
N ILE A 43 9.10 -21.60 7.30
CA ILE A 43 9.14 -20.17 6.97
C ILE A 43 10.18 -19.45 7.84
N ALA A 44 11.17 -18.81 7.21
CA ALA A 44 12.32 -18.24 7.89
C ALA A 44 11.98 -17.08 8.83
N LEU A 45 11.08 -16.19 8.41
CA LEU A 45 10.77 -14.98 9.16
C LEU A 45 9.98 -15.33 10.43
N GLU A 46 8.84 -16.01 10.26
CA GLU A 46 7.97 -16.39 11.36
C GLU A 46 7.13 -17.62 10.97
N ALA A 47 7.26 -18.69 11.74
CA ALA A 47 6.57 -19.96 11.52
C ALA A 47 5.23 -20.03 12.28
N ASP A 48 5.08 -19.28 13.38
CA ASP A 48 3.81 -19.17 14.09
C ASP A 48 2.88 -18.21 13.37
N SER A 49 1.82 -18.75 12.77
CA SER A 49 0.80 -17.95 12.08
C SER A 49 0.14 -16.87 12.95
N ASN A 50 0.14 -17.04 14.28
CA ASN A 50 -0.40 -16.05 15.22
C ASN A 50 0.54 -14.85 15.45
N LEU A 51 1.81 -14.96 15.06
CA LEU A 51 2.83 -13.92 15.20
C LEU A 51 3.29 -13.36 13.85
N GLY A 52 2.97 -14.05 12.75
CA GLY A 52 3.51 -13.73 11.43
C GLY A 52 3.20 -12.33 10.94
N TYR A 53 2.09 -11.70 11.36
CA TYR A 53 1.80 -10.32 10.98
C TYR A 53 2.63 -9.32 11.76
N GLU A 54 2.67 -9.47 13.08
CA GLU A 54 3.38 -8.60 14.01
C GLU A 54 4.88 -8.66 13.78
N HIS A 55 5.44 -9.86 13.62
CA HIS A 55 6.88 -10.03 13.39
C HIS A 55 7.27 -9.46 12.02
N TRP A 56 6.44 -9.64 10.99
CA TRP A 56 6.65 -9.00 9.69
C TRP A 56 6.65 -7.48 9.78
N ASP A 57 5.68 -6.91 10.51
CA ASP A 57 5.57 -5.47 10.73
C ASP A 57 6.84 -4.90 11.40
N GLU A 58 7.29 -5.55 12.48
CA GLU A 58 8.51 -5.16 13.18
C GLU A 58 9.75 -5.30 12.30
N TYR A 59 9.88 -6.42 11.59
CA TYR A 59 11.05 -6.69 10.75
C TYR A 59 11.13 -5.68 9.61
N TRP A 60 10.02 -5.44 8.91
CA TRP A 60 9.99 -4.51 7.79
C TRP A 60 10.37 -3.09 8.24
N ARG A 61 9.83 -2.65 9.38
CA ARG A 61 10.08 -1.31 9.91
C ARG A 61 11.46 -1.13 10.52
N LYS A 62 11.89 -2.09 11.34
CA LYS A 62 13.04 -1.94 12.26
C LYS A 62 14.32 -2.56 11.73
N VAL A 63 14.24 -3.45 10.73
CA VAL A 63 15.39 -4.13 10.13
C VAL A 63 15.53 -3.76 8.65
N HIS A 64 14.52 -4.09 7.83
CA HIS A 64 14.61 -3.91 6.38
C HIS A 64 14.66 -2.43 5.97
N GLY A 65 13.80 -1.58 6.53
CA GLY A 65 13.77 -0.14 6.24
C GLY A 65 15.12 0.55 6.49
N PRO A 66 15.71 0.43 7.70
CA PRO A 66 17.04 0.94 7.99
C PRO A 66 18.12 0.38 7.06
N LYS A 67 18.04 -0.91 6.69
CA LYS A 67 18.99 -1.54 5.77
C LYS A 67 18.94 -0.90 4.38
N PHE A 68 17.75 -0.58 3.86
CA PHE A 68 17.59 0.13 2.58
C PHE A 68 18.19 1.54 2.61
N ALA A 69 18.08 2.24 3.74
CA ALA A 69 18.62 3.60 3.91
C ALA A 69 20.11 3.65 4.27
N TYR A 70 20.71 2.52 4.65
CA TYR A 70 22.09 2.46 5.10
C TYR A 70 23.07 2.52 3.91
N GLU A 71 23.97 3.49 3.93
CA GLU A 71 25.05 3.61 2.96
C GLU A 71 26.32 2.93 3.49
N GLU A 72 26.76 1.90 2.80
CA GLU A 72 28.06 1.30 3.00
C GLU A 72 29.07 1.70 1.91
N PRO A 73 30.37 1.44 2.09
CA PRO A 73 31.37 1.72 1.06
C PRO A 73 30.99 1.14 -0.31
N GLY A 74 30.84 2.02 -1.31
CA GLY A 74 30.49 1.64 -2.68
C GLY A 74 28.98 1.51 -2.96
N SER A 75 28.12 1.93 -2.03
CA SER A 75 26.67 2.06 -2.23
C SER A 75 26.20 3.48 -1.90
N THR A 76 25.06 3.88 -2.46
CA THR A 76 24.42 5.16 -2.11
C THR A 76 22.90 5.07 -2.19
N SER A 77 22.28 5.77 -1.24
CA SER A 77 20.84 6.03 -1.16
C SER A 77 20.50 7.45 -1.62
N GLU A 78 21.49 8.29 -1.91
CA GLU A 78 21.35 9.72 -2.26
C GLU A 78 20.23 10.02 -3.27
N PRO A 79 20.04 9.23 -4.35
CA PRO A 79 18.98 9.50 -5.32
C PRO A 79 17.54 9.27 -4.80
N VAL A 80 17.37 8.62 -3.65
CA VAL A 80 16.07 8.41 -2.99
C VAL A 80 15.67 9.69 -2.26
N LEU A 81 14.71 10.44 -2.78
CA LEU A 81 14.28 11.69 -2.16
C LEU A 81 13.31 11.47 -0.99
N ARG A 82 12.46 10.45 -1.09
CA ARG A 82 11.52 10.06 -0.04
C ARG A 82 11.37 8.55 -0.03
N TYR A 83 11.33 7.96 1.14
CA TYR A 83 10.96 6.56 1.35
C TYR A 83 10.05 6.49 2.57
N ASP A 84 8.78 6.17 2.33
CA ASP A 84 7.84 5.81 3.39
C ASP A 84 7.46 4.34 3.30
N GLN A 85 7.33 3.71 4.46
CA GLN A 85 6.72 2.40 4.62
C GLN A 85 5.32 2.60 5.17
N ILE A 86 4.31 2.16 4.44
CA ILE A 86 2.91 2.23 4.86
C ILE A 86 2.48 0.81 5.21
N HIS A 87 2.30 0.58 6.50
CA HIS A 87 1.97 -0.71 7.09
C HIS A 87 0.47 -0.79 7.31
N ARG A 88 -0.22 -1.75 6.67
CA ARG A 88 -1.66 -1.89 6.81
C ARG A 88 -2.03 -2.10 8.29
N VAL A 89 -3.11 -1.47 8.73
CA VAL A 89 -3.67 -1.70 10.08
C VAL A 89 -4.92 -2.56 9.94
N ALA A 90 -4.92 -3.73 10.56
CA ALA A 90 -6.04 -4.68 10.43
C ALA A 90 -7.38 -4.13 10.97
N GLY A 91 -7.32 -3.32 12.03
CA GLY A 91 -8.49 -2.67 12.63
C GLY A 91 -8.87 -1.33 11.98
N GLY A 92 -8.16 -0.88 10.96
CA GLY A 92 -8.50 0.34 10.26
C GLY A 92 -9.44 0.10 9.06
N PRO A 93 -10.12 1.14 8.55
CA PRO A 93 -11.03 1.01 7.41
C PRO A 93 -10.42 0.32 6.19
N SER A 94 -11.23 -0.51 5.53
CA SER A 94 -10.90 -1.11 4.22
C SER A 94 -12.14 -1.27 3.36
N SER A 95 -11.97 -1.56 2.06
CA SER A 95 -13.11 -1.81 1.15
C SER A 95 -14.04 -2.93 1.63
N TYR A 96 -13.53 -3.89 2.42
CA TYR A 96 -14.29 -5.05 2.88
C TYR A 96 -14.95 -4.84 4.25
N PHE A 97 -14.45 -3.90 5.04
CA PHE A 97 -15.02 -3.54 6.33
C PHE A 97 -14.72 -2.06 6.60
N ARG A 98 -15.71 -1.22 6.30
CA ARG A 98 -15.63 0.24 6.39
C ARG A 98 -16.67 0.79 7.36
N PRO A 99 -16.45 1.98 7.93
CA PRO A 99 -17.45 2.63 8.76
C PRO A 99 -18.70 3.02 7.94
N PRO A 100 -19.85 3.26 8.59
CA PRO A 100 -20.06 3.20 10.04
C PRO A 100 -20.09 1.76 10.57
N TYR A 101 -19.49 1.54 11.73
CA TYR A 101 -19.53 0.25 12.41
C TYR A 101 -20.78 0.15 13.28
N HIS A 102 -21.44 -1.00 13.26
CA HIS A 102 -22.67 -1.25 14.00
C HIS A 102 -22.49 -2.35 15.04
N ALA A 103 -23.15 -2.20 16.19
CA ALA A 103 -23.22 -3.27 17.17
C ALA A 103 -23.98 -4.48 16.57
N MET A 104 -23.48 -5.69 16.86
CA MET A 104 -24.21 -6.92 16.51
C MET A 104 -25.43 -7.04 17.43
N VAL A 105 -26.61 -6.79 16.87
CA VAL A 105 -27.89 -6.84 17.59
C VAL A 105 -28.84 -7.89 17.00
N THR A 106 -29.74 -8.39 17.85
CA THR A 106 -30.89 -9.21 17.48
C THR A 106 -32.01 -8.36 16.88
N ASP A 107 -33.05 -9.00 16.35
CA ASP A 107 -34.22 -8.32 15.77
C ASP A 107 -34.95 -7.41 16.78
N ASP A 108 -34.87 -7.71 18.08
CA ASP A 108 -35.39 -6.87 19.17
C ASP A 108 -34.42 -5.78 19.65
N GLN A 109 -33.39 -5.47 18.86
CA GLN A 109 -32.40 -4.39 19.10
C GLN A 109 -31.57 -4.59 20.38
N LYS A 110 -31.34 -5.84 20.80
CA LYS A 110 -30.47 -6.18 21.94
C LYS A 110 -29.14 -6.74 21.45
N LEU A 111 -28.10 -6.61 22.27
CA LEU A 111 -26.81 -7.24 21.98
C LEU A 111 -26.97 -8.77 21.93
N VAL A 112 -26.29 -9.39 20.96
CA VAL A 112 -26.25 -10.84 20.82
C VAL A 112 -25.61 -11.51 22.04
N ALA A 113 -26.20 -12.61 22.52
CA ALA A 113 -25.69 -13.36 23.68
C ALA A 113 -24.66 -14.44 23.29
N ASP A 114 -24.50 -14.71 21.99
CA ASP A 114 -23.71 -15.77 21.38
C ASP A 114 -22.67 -15.21 20.38
N PRO A 115 -21.79 -14.26 20.79
CA PRO A 115 -20.85 -13.62 19.87
C PRO A 115 -19.94 -14.63 19.16
N TYR A 116 -19.57 -15.73 19.82
CA TYR A 116 -18.75 -16.81 19.24
C TYR A 116 -19.38 -17.48 18.00
N ALA A 117 -20.71 -17.43 17.87
CA ALA A 117 -21.44 -18.00 16.73
C ALA A 117 -21.72 -16.97 15.61
N ARG A 118 -21.41 -15.70 15.86
CA ARG A 118 -21.77 -14.57 14.98
C ARG A 118 -20.58 -13.73 14.51
N VAL A 119 -19.35 -14.15 14.82
CA VAL A 119 -18.14 -13.48 14.35
C VAL A 119 -18.15 -13.46 12.81
N PRO A 120 -18.14 -12.29 12.16
CA PRO A 120 -18.10 -12.23 10.70
C PRO A 120 -16.79 -12.82 10.18
N ALA A 121 -16.86 -13.44 9.01
CA ALA A 121 -15.66 -13.92 8.33
C ALA A 121 -14.75 -12.74 8.00
N TYR A 122 -13.48 -12.85 8.38
CA TYR A 122 -12.49 -11.82 8.08
C TYR A 122 -12.17 -11.79 6.58
N GLN A 123 -12.24 -10.59 6.00
CA GLN A 123 -11.83 -10.35 4.62
C GLN A 123 -10.57 -9.49 4.63
N ARG A 124 -9.49 -10.07 4.11
CA ARG A 124 -8.17 -9.46 4.11
C ARG A 124 -7.94 -8.71 2.79
N PRO A 125 -7.55 -7.42 2.80
CA PRO A 125 -7.01 -6.75 1.63
C PRO A 125 -5.85 -7.52 1.00
N ARG A 126 -5.66 -7.37 -0.31
CA ARG A 126 -4.67 -8.17 -1.05
C ARG A 126 -3.25 -7.96 -0.54
N TRP A 127 -2.93 -6.73 -0.15
CA TRP A 127 -1.59 -6.28 0.23
C TRP A 127 -1.47 -6.03 1.74
N ASP A 128 -0.33 -6.41 2.31
CA ASP A 128 -0.03 -6.15 3.74
C ASP A 128 0.68 -4.81 3.94
N GLY A 129 1.34 -4.28 2.90
CA GLY A 129 2.04 -3.02 2.96
C GLY A 129 2.29 -2.37 1.62
N PHE A 130 2.74 -1.12 1.69
CA PHE A 130 3.04 -0.26 0.55
C PHE A 130 4.29 0.58 0.84
N ALA A 131 5.35 0.38 0.05
CA ALA A 131 6.53 1.23 0.06
C ALA A 131 6.39 2.34 -0.98
N TYR A 132 6.45 3.59 -0.51
CA TYR A 132 6.42 4.79 -1.33
C TYR A 132 7.85 5.32 -1.48
N ILE A 133 8.46 5.13 -2.64
CA ILE A 133 9.85 5.56 -2.88
C ILE A 133 9.90 6.59 -4.00
N ALA A 134 10.26 7.82 -3.67
CA ALA A 134 10.32 8.94 -4.61
C ALA A 134 11.75 9.24 -5.05
N TYR A 135 11.88 9.61 -6.32
CA TYR A 135 13.13 9.91 -7.02
C TYR A 135 12.95 11.18 -7.86
N ALA A 136 14.05 11.89 -8.11
CA ALA A 136 14.03 13.06 -8.99
C ALA A 136 13.69 12.65 -10.44
N ALA A 137 14.35 11.61 -10.96
CA ALA A 137 14.15 11.10 -12.30
C ALA A 137 14.06 9.57 -12.36
N GLU A 138 13.58 9.03 -13.48
CA GLU A 138 13.54 7.57 -13.70
C GLU A 138 14.95 6.94 -13.74
N ALA A 139 15.94 7.68 -14.23
CA ALA A 139 17.34 7.23 -14.23
C ALA A 139 17.88 6.97 -12.81
N ASP A 140 17.39 7.70 -11.81
CA ASP A 140 17.78 7.53 -10.42
C ASP A 140 17.25 6.22 -9.82
N ILE A 141 16.09 5.74 -10.29
CA ILE A 141 15.57 4.42 -9.93
C ILE A 141 16.58 3.35 -10.31
N ASN A 142 17.01 3.35 -11.58
CA ASN A 142 18.01 2.40 -12.07
C ASN A 142 19.36 2.53 -11.35
N ARG A 143 19.78 3.76 -11.04
CA ARG A 143 21.02 4.03 -10.30
C ARG A 143 20.98 3.40 -8.91
N VAL A 144 19.82 3.35 -8.26
CA VAL A 144 19.66 2.73 -6.94
C VAL A 144 19.51 1.21 -7.05
N LEU A 145 18.60 0.72 -7.90
CA LEU A 145 18.24 -0.70 -7.97
C LEU A 145 19.32 -1.59 -8.60
N LYS A 146 20.19 -1.06 -9.46
CA LYS A 146 21.25 -1.84 -10.14
C LYS A 146 22.58 -1.87 -9.39
N GLN A 147 22.62 -1.40 -8.14
CA GLN A 147 23.82 -1.50 -7.32
C GLN A 147 24.06 -2.96 -6.94
N PRO A 148 25.29 -3.52 -7.08
CA PRO A 148 25.57 -4.91 -6.71
C PRO A 148 25.20 -5.27 -5.26
N GLN A 149 25.21 -4.28 -4.38
CA GLN A 149 24.84 -4.40 -2.97
C GLN A 149 23.33 -4.54 -2.79
N TYR A 150 22.52 -4.02 -3.72
CA TYR A 150 21.06 -4.10 -3.68
C TYR A 150 20.60 -5.56 -3.74
N ASP A 151 21.06 -6.33 -4.72
CA ASP A 151 20.73 -7.75 -4.88
C ASP A 151 21.15 -8.58 -3.65
N LYS A 152 22.38 -8.35 -3.16
CA LYS A 152 22.92 -9.13 -2.04
C LYS A 152 22.21 -8.88 -0.71
N ARG A 153 21.45 -7.79 -0.59
CA ARG A 153 20.97 -7.32 0.72
C ARG A 153 19.50 -7.03 0.74
N VAL A 154 19.05 -6.15 -0.15
CA VAL A 154 17.65 -5.74 -0.20
C VAL A 154 16.84 -6.90 -0.74
N VAL A 155 17.24 -7.47 -1.88
CA VAL A 155 16.54 -8.64 -2.45
C VAL A 155 16.63 -9.87 -1.55
N ALA A 156 17.77 -10.11 -0.89
CA ALA A 156 17.90 -11.21 0.07
C ALA A 156 16.95 -11.09 1.28
N ASP A 157 16.80 -9.88 1.84
CA ASP A 157 15.80 -9.62 2.89
C ASP A 157 14.38 -9.74 2.34
N GLU A 158 14.12 -9.21 1.14
CA GLU A 158 12.80 -9.27 0.52
C GLU A 158 12.36 -10.71 0.30
N GLN A 159 13.27 -11.58 -0.17
CA GLN A 159 12.99 -13.01 -0.31
C GLN A 159 12.73 -13.70 1.03
N THR A 160 13.21 -13.14 2.14
CA THR A 160 12.99 -13.69 3.48
C THR A 160 11.68 -13.19 4.08
N ALA A 161 11.43 -11.88 3.99
CA ALA A 161 10.31 -11.23 4.68
C ALA A 161 9.03 -11.11 3.84
N PHE A 162 9.15 -11.11 2.52
CA PHE A 162 8.02 -10.95 1.61
C PHE A 162 7.76 -12.21 0.81
N ARG A 163 6.48 -12.44 0.56
CA ARG A 163 5.99 -13.43 -0.38
C ARG A 163 5.96 -12.89 -1.80
N MET A 164 5.66 -11.61 -1.95
CA MET A 164 5.59 -10.93 -3.23
C MET A 164 5.80 -9.43 -3.07
N VAL A 165 6.43 -8.83 -4.08
CA VAL A 165 6.79 -7.41 -4.16
C VAL A 165 6.49 -6.86 -5.57
N THR A 166 5.60 -5.86 -5.69
CA THR A 166 5.41 -5.17 -6.98
C THR A 166 6.50 -4.13 -7.22
N ARG A 167 6.78 -3.80 -8.48
CA ARG A 167 7.89 -2.92 -8.91
C ARG A 167 7.46 -1.95 -10.00
N SER A 168 6.25 -1.43 -9.89
CA SER A 168 5.72 -0.45 -10.83
C SER A 168 6.46 0.88 -10.72
N ILE A 169 6.47 1.65 -11.81
CA ILE A 169 6.94 3.02 -11.89
C ILE A 169 5.73 3.90 -12.13
N THR A 170 5.65 4.99 -11.39
CA THR A 170 4.55 5.95 -11.51
C THR A 170 5.03 7.38 -11.66
N ARG A 171 4.21 8.15 -12.35
CA ARG A 171 4.25 9.61 -12.25
C ARG A 171 3.40 10.03 -11.06
N GLU A 172 3.98 10.86 -10.20
CA GLU A 172 3.31 11.41 -9.03
C GLU A 172 2.68 12.76 -9.37
N TYR A 173 1.45 12.94 -8.91
CA TYR A 173 0.73 14.21 -8.90
C TYR A 173 0.31 14.51 -7.46
N ILE A 174 0.98 15.46 -6.83
CA ILE A 174 0.60 15.98 -5.51
C ILE A 174 -0.51 17.00 -5.74
N LEU A 175 -1.72 16.69 -5.28
CA LEU A 175 -2.92 17.50 -5.47
C LEU A 175 -3.22 18.36 -4.24
N LEU A 176 -3.02 17.78 -3.06
CA LEU A 176 -3.02 18.50 -1.79
C LEU A 176 -1.67 18.23 -1.11
N PRO A 177 -0.75 19.21 -1.03
CA PRO A 177 0.56 19.00 -0.41
C PRO A 177 0.46 18.91 1.10
N SER A 178 1.28 18.05 1.71
CA SER A 178 1.35 17.97 3.17
C SER A 178 2.04 19.21 3.75
N PRO A 179 1.51 19.83 4.82
CA PRO A 179 2.22 20.87 5.54
C PRO A 179 3.37 20.34 6.42
N THR A 180 3.38 19.04 6.73
CA THR A 180 4.35 18.45 7.69
C THR A 180 5.27 17.39 7.08
N HIS A 181 4.88 16.80 5.96
CA HIS A 181 5.55 15.69 5.26
C HIS A 181 5.67 14.42 6.12
N ARG A 182 4.98 14.34 7.25
CA ARG A 182 5.07 13.23 8.22
C ARG A 182 3.69 12.86 8.74
N ASP A 183 2.76 12.71 7.81
CA ASP A 183 1.38 12.37 8.13
C ASP A 183 1.30 10.89 8.56
N PRO A 184 0.84 10.62 9.79
CA PRO A 184 1.01 9.31 10.42
C PRO A 184 0.10 8.22 9.86
N ILE A 185 -1.04 8.59 9.26
CA ILE A 185 -2.03 7.64 8.75
C ILE A 185 -2.22 7.89 7.25
N SER A 186 -2.27 6.81 6.48
CA SER A 186 -2.58 6.86 5.05
C SER A 186 -3.78 5.96 4.72
N LEU A 187 -4.68 6.47 3.88
CA LEU A 187 -5.65 5.68 3.13
C LEU A 187 -5.07 5.44 1.73
N VAL A 188 -4.77 4.19 1.44
CA VAL A 188 -4.22 3.77 0.14
C VAL A 188 -5.35 3.17 -0.68
N LYS A 189 -5.64 3.74 -1.85
CA LYS A 189 -6.62 3.22 -2.81
C LYS A 189 -5.88 2.72 -4.06
N ILE A 190 -6.13 1.49 -4.45
CA ILE A 190 -5.56 0.85 -5.64
C ILE A 190 -6.65 0.80 -6.70
N HIS A 191 -6.38 1.42 -7.84
CA HIS A 191 -7.37 1.59 -8.89
C HIS A 191 -7.12 0.68 -10.08
N TYR A 192 -8.17 -0.02 -10.47
CA TYR A 192 -8.26 -0.73 -11.74
C TYR A 192 -9.33 -0.06 -12.58
N ARG A 193 -9.03 0.22 -13.83
CA ARG A 193 -9.98 0.84 -14.76
C ARG A 193 -11.06 -0.16 -15.17
N LYS A 194 -12.25 0.34 -15.50
CA LYS A 194 -13.24 -0.50 -16.18
C LYS A 194 -12.70 -0.99 -17.55
N PRO A 195 -13.05 -2.21 -17.99
CA PRO A 195 -12.47 -2.82 -19.21
C PRO A 195 -12.64 -1.98 -20.49
N GLU A 196 -13.68 -1.14 -20.56
CA GLU A 196 -13.96 -0.26 -21.69
C GLU A 196 -13.03 0.96 -21.78
N LEU A 197 -12.27 1.29 -20.72
CA LEU A 197 -11.35 2.40 -20.70
C LEU A 197 -9.93 1.95 -21.03
N THR A 198 -9.22 2.76 -21.82
CA THR A 198 -7.77 2.65 -21.90
C THR A 198 -7.14 3.19 -20.61
N ARG A 199 -5.89 2.81 -20.32
CA ARG A 199 -5.16 3.31 -19.16
C ARG A 199 -5.02 4.83 -19.22
N GLU A 200 -4.72 5.37 -20.39
CA GLU A 200 -4.54 6.80 -20.61
C GLU A 200 -5.86 7.56 -20.37
N ALA A 201 -6.98 7.06 -20.90
CA ALA A 201 -8.29 7.68 -20.68
C ALA A 201 -8.72 7.61 -19.21
N PHE A 202 -8.43 6.49 -18.53
CA PHE A 202 -8.66 6.34 -17.10
C PHE A 202 -7.84 7.34 -16.27
N GLN A 203 -6.52 7.40 -16.53
CA GLN A 203 -5.60 8.29 -15.83
C GLN A 203 -5.94 9.76 -16.06
N GLU A 204 -6.26 10.15 -17.29
CA GLU A 204 -6.71 11.50 -17.64
C GLU A 204 -7.97 11.88 -16.85
N ARG A 205 -8.97 10.99 -16.79
CA ARG A 205 -10.19 11.20 -16.01
C ARG A 205 -9.89 11.31 -14.52
N LEU A 206 -9.04 10.44 -13.99
CA LEU A 206 -8.67 10.44 -12.58
C LEU A 206 -8.01 11.77 -12.17
N LEU A 207 -7.12 12.31 -12.99
CA LEU A 207 -6.34 13.52 -12.68
C LEU A 207 -7.09 14.84 -12.92
N ASN A 208 -7.87 14.92 -13.99
CA ASN A 208 -8.44 16.18 -14.46
C ASN A 208 -9.94 16.33 -14.18
N GLN A 209 -10.65 15.24 -13.85
CA GLN A 209 -12.07 15.28 -13.52
C GLN A 209 -12.31 14.81 -12.07
N HIS A 210 -11.91 13.59 -11.74
CA HIS A 210 -12.15 13.04 -10.40
C HIS A 210 -11.40 13.82 -9.31
N ALA A 211 -10.17 14.24 -9.58
CA ALA A 211 -9.42 15.09 -8.66
C ALA A 211 -10.16 16.39 -8.31
N GLU A 212 -10.88 17.00 -9.27
CA GLU A 212 -11.68 18.21 -8.99
C GLU A 212 -12.86 17.89 -8.08
N VAL A 213 -13.51 16.74 -8.27
CA VAL A 213 -14.59 16.27 -7.38
C VAL A 213 -14.07 16.12 -5.96
N VAL A 214 -12.90 15.50 -5.77
CA VAL A 214 -12.26 15.32 -4.46
C VAL A 214 -11.91 16.67 -3.83
N LEU A 215 -11.26 17.56 -4.58
CA LEU A 215 -10.80 18.86 -4.09
C LEU A 215 -11.93 19.88 -3.88
N ALA A 216 -13.11 19.65 -4.45
CA ALA A 216 -14.29 20.49 -4.21
C ALA A 216 -14.96 20.22 -2.85
N GLN A 217 -14.72 19.05 -2.23
CA GLN A 217 -15.40 18.67 -1.00
C GLN A 217 -14.82 19.36 0.24
N ALA A 218 -15.68 19.78 1.15
CA ALA A 218 -15.28 20.41 2.41
C ALA A 218 -14.60 19.40 3.35
N ALA A 219 -15.06 18.15 3.37
CA ALA A 219 -14.47 17.07 4.16
C ALA A 219 -13.02 16.81 3.75
N THR A 220 -12.67 16.91 2.45
CA THR A 220 -11.29 16.79 1.98
C THR A 220 -10.39 17.83 2.66
N HIS A 221 -10.79 19.10 2.68
CA HIS A 221 -9.99 20.17 3.30
C HIS A 221 -10.02 20.16 4.84
N THR A 222 -10.95 19.42 5.44
CA THR A 222 -11.08 19.28 6.89
C THR A 222 -10.19 18.16 7.42
N TYR A 223 -10.22 17.00 6.76
CA TYR A 223 -9.62 15.76 7.28
C TYR A 223 -8.33 15.35 6.56
N VAL A 224 -8.23 15.62 5.25
CA VAL A 224 -7.10 15.16 4.43
C VAL A 224 -5.96 16.18 4.54
N ARG A 225 -4.80 15.71 4.97
CA ARG A 225 -3.56 16.52 5.06
C ARG A 225 -2.75 16.50 3.78
N ARG A 226 -2.82 15.38 3.05
CA ARG A 226 -2.11 15.19 1.79
C ARG A 226 -2.95 14.35 0.86
N TYR A 227 -2.96 14.70 -0.43
CA TYR A 227 -3.54 13.87 -1.47
C TYR A 227 -2.57 13.79 -2.64
N ALA A 228 -2.12 12.59 -2.97
CA ALA A 228 -1.35 12.32 -4.17
C ALA A 228 -1.98 11.21 -5.02
N GLN A 229 -1.84 11.33 -6.33
CA GLN A 229 -2.13 10.28 -7.28
C GLN A 229 -0.81 9.78 -7.89
N LEU A 230 -0.67 8.46 -8.00
CA LEU A 230 0.46 7.78 -8.61
C LEU A 230 -0.04 7.05 -9.86
N HIS A 231 0.29 7.55 -11.03
CA HIS A 231 -0.18 7.03 -12.31
C HIS A 231 0.81 6.02 -12.87
N ASN A 232 0.40 4.77 -13.06
CA ASN A 232 1.28 3.70 -13.52
C ASN A 232 1.72 3.92 -14.98
N ILE A 233 3.03 3.96 -15.20
CA ILE A 233 3.64 4.13 -16.51
C ILE A 233 4.50 2.92 -16.93
N GLY A 234 4.44 1.82 -16.18
CA GLY A 234 5.15 0.57 -16.48
C GLY A 234 5.99 0.06 -15.31
N SER A 235 6.97 -0.78 -15.60
CA SER A 235 7.93 -1.33 -14.63
C SER A 235 9.31 -1.46 -15.27
N THR A 236 10.37 -1.46 -14.45
CA THR A 236 11.74 -1.79 -14.89
C THR A 236 11.97 -3.30 -15.05
N GLN A 237 11.02 -4.13 -14.61
CA GLN A 237 11.13 -5.59 -14.62
C GLN A 237 9.78 -6.26 -14.91
N TYR A 238 9.78 -7.59 -15.01
CA TYR A 238 8.53 -8.34 -15.07
C TYR A 238 7.78 -8.21 -13.74
N ASP A 239 6.57 -7.66 -13.79
CA ASP A 239 5.72 -7.38 -12.63
C ASP A 239 4.25 -7.62 -13.01
N PRO A 240 3.80 -8.88 -13.10
CA PRO A 240 2.48 -9.21 -13.62
C PRO A 240 1.35 -8.65 -12.76
N GLU A 241 1.57 -8.48 -11.45
CA GLU A 241 0.56 -7.96 -10.53
C GLU A 241 0.52 -6.43 -10.50
N GLY A 242 1.68 -5.77 -10.39
CA GLY A 242 1.74 -4.32 -10.44
C GLY A 242 1.33 -3.75 -11.80
N SER A 243 1.60 -4.48 -12.89
CA SER A 243 1.21 -4.06 -14.26
C SER A 243 -0.30 -3.94 -14.45
N LEU A 244 -1.11 -4.61 -13.62
CA LEU A 244 -2.56 -4.54 -13.67
C LEU A 244 -3.10 -3.25 -13.03
N MET A 245 -2.36 -2.66 -12.08
CA MET A 245 -2.77 -1.44 -11.37
C MET A 245 -2.67 -0.24 -12.31
N ASP A 246 -3.74 0.54 -12.44
CA ASP A 246 -3.76 1.72 -13.31
C ASP A 246 -3.29 2.98 -12.61
N ALA A 247 -3.66 3.14 -11.35
CA ALA A 247 -3.19 4.22 -10.50
C ALA A 247 -3.34 3.87 -9.01
N ILE A 248 -2.67 4.65 -8.16
CA ILE A 248 -2.82 4.60 -6.71
C ILE A 248 -3.18 6.00 -6.23
N SER A 249 -4.19 6.11 -5.37
CA SER A 249 -4.41 7.33 -4.59
C SER A 249 -3.91 7.13 -3.17
N VAL A 250 -3.13 8.09 -2.68
CA VAL A 250 -2.62 8.11 -1.31
C VAL A 250 -3.12 9.37 -0.65
N LEU A 251 -4.07 9.20 0.28
CA LEU A 251 -4.58 10.28 1.11
C LEU A 251 -3.97 10.12 2.50
N SER A 252 -3.44 11.19 3.09
CA SER A 252 -2.83 11.16 4.41
C SER A 252 -3.62 11.99 5.42
N PHE A 253 -3.64 11.55 6.67
CA PHE A 253 -4.53 12.05 7.73
C PHE A 253 -3.77 12.25 9.04
N ALA A 254 -4.33 13.06 9.96
CA ALA A 254 -3.73 13.25 11.29
C ALA A 254 -3.89 12.02 12.19
N SER A 255 -5.00 11.32 12.02
CA SER A 255 -5.47 10.27 12.92
C SER A 255 -6.34 9.27 12.16
N MET A 256 -6.60 8.09 12.77
CA MET A 256 -7.52 7.12 12.20
C MET A 256 -8.96 7.65 12.21
N ASN A 257 -9.33 8.42 13.23
CA ASN A 257 -10.67 8.99 13.34
C ASN A 257 -10.96 9.96 12.18
N ASP A 258 -9.96 10.75 11.75
CA ASP A 258 -10.11 11.63 10.59
C ASP A 258 -10.41 10.83 9.31
N VAL A 259 -9.83 9.62 9.18
CA VAL A 259 -10.15 8.72 8.06
C VAL A 259 -11.59 8.25 8.16
N GLU A 260 -12.02 7.82 9.35
CA GLU A 260 -13.38 7.32 9.56
C GLU A 260 -14.42 8.41 9.32
N ASP A 261 -14.21 9.61 9.89
CA ASP A 261 -15.07 10.78 9.69
C ASP A 261 -15.13 11.19 8.21
N PHE A 262 -14.00 11.15 7.50
CA PHE A 262 -13.97 11.37 6.07
C PHE A 262 -14.82 10.33 5.33
N LEU A 263 -14.61 9.03 5.59
CA LEU A 263 -15.30 7.94 4.88
C LEU A 263 -16.81 7.88 5.12
N VAL A 264 -17.31 8.34 6.28
CA VAL A 264 -18.76 8.37 6.56
C VAL A 264 -19.46 9.64 6.08
N SER A 265 -18.71 10.65 5.63
CA SER A 265 -19.27 11.92 5.18
C SER A 265 -20.05 11.80 3.86
N ASP A 266 -21.08 12.65 3.70
CA ASP A 266 -21.81 12.77 2.43
C ASP A 266 -20.91 13.25 1.28
N ASP A 267 -19.90 14.06 1.61
CA ASP A 267 -18.83 14.51 0.72
C ASP A 267 -18.06 13.31 0.15
N TYR A 268 -17.69 12.34 0.99
CA TYR A 268 -17.02 11.12 0.51
C TYR A 268 -17.94 10.23 -0.30
N GLN A 269 -19.24 10.13 0.03
CA GLN A 269 -20.19 9.41 -0.81
C GLN A 269 -20.24 10.00 -2.23
N THR A 270 -20.14 11.32 -2.36
CA THR A 270 -20.06 11.99 -3.67
C THR A 270 -18.77 11.62 -4.41
N ILE A 271 -17.63 11.62 -3.72
CA ILE A 271 -16.34 11.18 -4.28
C ILE A 271 -16.41 9.73 -4.74
N GLU A 272 -16.90 8.83 -3.88
CA GLU A 272 -17.00 7.40 -4.17
C GLU A 272 -17.93 7.13 -5.35
N ALA A 273 -19.06 7.80 -5.44
CA ALA A 273 -20.00 7.65 -6.55
C ALA A 273 -19.38 8.05 -7.90
N ASP A 274 -18.61 9.15 -7.94
CA ASP A 274 -17.88 9.52 -9.15
C ASP A 274 -16.80 8.49 -9.49
N GLU A 275 -15.99 8.06 -8.52
CA GLU A 275 -14.95 7.04 -8.70
C GLU A 275 -15.52 5.75 -9.29
N ALA A 276 -16.60 5.24 -8.70
CA ALA A 276 -17.32 4.03 -9.11
C ALA A 276 -17.81 4.05 -10.56
N SER A 277 -17.99 5.25 -11.13
CA SER A 277 -18.46 5.37 -12.50
C SER A 277 -17.38 4.99 -13.53
N PHE A 278 -16.09 4.93 -13.17
CA PHE A 278 -14.98 4.62 -14.08
C PHE A 278 -13.93 3.62 -13.56
N THR A 279 -14.01 3.20 -12.30
CA THR A 279 -13.20 2.10 -11.75
C THR A 279 -13.92 0.75 -11.82
N ASP A 280 -13.15 -0.33 -11.92
CA ASP A 280 -13.61 -1.69 -11.64
C ASP A 280 -13.66 -1.88 -10.11
N LEU A 281 -14.86 -1.80 -9.54
CA LEU A 281 -15.08 -1.92 -8.10
C LEU A 281 -14.81 -3.32 -7.55
N ALA A 282 -14.85 -4.36 -8.38
CA ALA A 282 -14.59 -5.72 -7.93
C ALA A 282 -13.09 -5.98 -7.72
N GLN A 283 -12.24 -5.27 -8.47
CA GLN A 283 -10.78 -5.38 -8.38
C GLN A 283 -10.15 -4.25 -7.56
N SER A 284 -10.72 -3.06 -7.59
CA SER A 284 -10.21 -1.91 -6.84
C SER A 284 -10.45 -2.10 -5.35
N GLU A 285 -9.46 -1.75 -4.54
CA GLU A 285 -9.56 -1.85 -3.09
C GLU A 285 -8.88 -0.65 -2.43
N PHE A 286 -9.28 -0.38 -1.19
CA PHE A 286 -8.60 0.52 -0.30
C PHE A 286 -8.37 -0.12 1.07
N TRP A 287 -7.36 0.38 1.74
CA TRP A 287 -7.05 0.04 3.12
C TRP A 287 -6.27 1.16 3.79
N THR A 288 -6.38 1.25 5.11
CA THR A 288 -5.62 2.21 5.91
C THR A 288 -4.35 1.61 6.48
N GLY A 289 -3.31 2.43 6.59
CA GLY A 289 -2.04 2.05 7.19
C GLY A 289 -1.38 3.14 8.02
N ILE A 290 -0.43 2.73 8.85
CA ILE A 290 0.50 3.61 9.55
C ILE A 290 1.65 3.93 8.61
N THR A 291 1.97 5.21 8.47
CA THR A 291 3.04 5.71 7.63
C THR A 291 4.30 5.93 8.47
N TYR A 292 5.38 5.22 8.15
CA TYR A 292 6.70 5.45 8.70
C TYR A 292 7.62 6.06 7.65
N SER A 293 8.05 7.30 7.88
CA SER A 293 9.06 7.93 7.04
C SER A 293 10.45 7.42 7.40
N VAL A 294 11.10 6.78 6.43
CA VAL A 294 12.46 6.21 6.54
C VAL A 294 13.47 7.19 5.96
N ILE A 295 13.21 7.73 4.77
CA ILE A 295 14.00 8.79 4.13
C ILE A 295 13.06 9.93 3.80
N ASN A 296 13.44 11.16 4.14
CA ASN A 296 12.72 12.35 3.70
C ASN A 296 13.71 13.50 3.49
N ARG A 297 14.05 13.76 2.23
CA ARG A 297 14.97 14.80 1.78
C ARG A 297 14.24 15.91 1.01
N LEU A 298 12.92 15.82 0.90
CA LEU A 298 12.11 16.79 0.19
C LEU A 298 11.91 18.06 1.04
N LEU A 299 12.22 19.22 0.46
CA LEU A 299 11.77 20.54 0.93
C LEU A 299 10.34 20.79 0.38
N PRO A 300 9.62 21.85 0.80
CA PRO A 300 8.16 21.82 0.96
C PRO A 300 7.45 21.25 -0.27
N GLU A 301 6.52 20.31 -0.05
CA GLU A 301 5.73 19.74 -1.13
C GLU A 301 4.94 20.86 -1.79
N LEU A 302 4.97 20.87 -3.12
CA LEU A 302 4.19 21.78 -3.93
C LEU A 302 3.16 20.97 -4.69
N ALA A 303 1.97 21.56 -4.85
CA ALA A 303 0.97 21.01 -5.75
C ALA A 303 1.58 20.89 -7.17
N THR A 304 1.42 19.72 -7.78
CA THR A 304 1.88 19.47 -9.13
C THR A 304 1.03 20.27 -10.12
N LYS A 305 1.67 20.95 -11.06
CA LYS A 305 0.96 21.56 -12.19
C LYS A 305 0.46 20.44 -13.12
N ARG A 306 -0.85 20.39 -13.31
CA ARG A 306 -1.55 19.44 -14.19
C ARG A 306 -1.52 19.92 -15.63
#